data_AF-A0A2V7U7U9-F1
#
_entry.id   AF-A0A2V7U7U9-F1
#
_cell.length_a   1.000
_cell.length_b   1.000
_cell.length_c   1.000
_cell.angle_alpha   90.00
_cell.angle_beta   90.00
_cell.angle_gamma   90.00
#
_symmetry.space_group_name_H-M   'P 1'
#
loop_
_entity.id
_entity.type
_entity.pdbx_description
1 polymer ?
#
loop_
_entity_poly.entity_id
_entity_poly.type
_entity_poly.pdbx_seq_one_letter_code
_entity_poly.pdbx_strand_id
1 'polypeptide(L)'
;ALRNIASVCDGMLLLETIVCDHSEPLLVLVDESVVSNQALSGLGCRPSPAYVTMALNRAGFPHVYAPRRPPDHPEFRFEWRNDLAHVREGRNLRCVFVASRSELRADTLTSLLSVAAREPDR
;
A
#
# COMPACT_ATOMS: atom_id res chain seq x y z
N ALA A 1 -1.30 9.63 11.04
CA ALA A 1 -0.17 9.74 10.09
C ALA A 1 -0.65 10.07 8.66
N LEU A 2 -1.33 9.16 7.94
CA LEU A 2 -1.69 9.38 6.53
C LEU A 2 -2.47 10.68 6.23
N ARG A 3 -3.42 11.08 7.09
CA ARG A 3 -4.13 12.38 6.91
C ARG A 3 -3.20 13.59 6.99
N ASN A 4 -2.20 13.55 7.87
CA ASN A 4 -1.22 14.64 8.03
C ASN A 4 -0.27 14.70 6.83
N ILE A 5 0.09 13.53 6.27
CA ILE A 5 0.87 13.45 5.03
C ILE A 5 0.02 14.00 3.88
N ALA A 6 -1.23 13.54 3.75
CA ALA A 6 -2.15 13.98 2.72
C ALA A 6 -2.42 15.50 2.76
N SER A 7 -2.46 16.11 3.95
CA SER A 7 -2.68 17.55 4.10
C SER A 7 -1.52 18.41 3.60
N VAL A 8 -0.32 17.85 3.47
CA VAL A 8 0.86 18.55 2.91
C VAL A 8 1.19 18.13 1.47
N CYS A 9 0.41 17.19 0.90
CA CYS A 9 0.53 16.80 -0.50
C CYS A 9 -0.49 17.57 -1.36
N ASP A 10 0.02 18.36 -2.30
CA ASP A 10 -0.83 19.17 -3.19
C ASP A 10 -1.63 18.33 -4.20
N GLY A 11 -1.00 17.31 -4.79
CA GLY A 11 -1.65 16.52 -5.86
C GLY A 11 -1.45 15.01 -5.75
N MET A 12 -0.25 14.57 -5.39
CA MET A 12 0.14 13.16 -5.44
C MET A 12 0.99 12.77 -4.23
N LEU A 13 0.86 11.52 -3.80
CA LEU A 13 1.70 10.86 -2.81
C LEU A 13 2.26 9.57 -3.42
N LEU A 14 3.60 9.45 -3.41
CA LEU A 14 4.28 8.19 -3.66
C LEU A 14 4.59 7.55 -2.29
N LEU A 15 4.00 6.38 -2.03
CA LEU A 15 4.15 5.67 -0.76
C LEU A 15 4.82 4.32 -1.00
N GLU A 16 5.90 4.07 -0.28
CA GLU A 16 6.47 2.74 -0.12
C GLU A 16 6.25 2.28 1.32
N THR A 17 5.82 1.03 1.51
CA THR A 17 5.69 0.44 2.85
C THR A 17 5.90 -1.07 2.81
N ILE A 18 6.29 -1.63 3.95
CA ILE A 18 6.20 -3.08 4.19
C ILE A 18 4.71 -3.45 4.25
N VAL A 19 4.36 -4.59 3.67
CA VAL A 19 3.00 -5.14 3.64
C VAL A 19 2.95 -6.56 4.18
N CYS A 20 1.75 -7.05 4.51
CA CYS A 20 1.47 -8.47 4.65
C CYS A 20 0.81 -9.03 3.38
N ASP A 21 1.05 -10.30 3.11
CA ASP A 21 0.53 -11.04 1.96
C ASP A 21 -0.93 -11.44 2.19
N HIS A 22 -1.85 -10.54 1.82
CA HIS A 22 -3.27 -10.83 1.90
C HIS A 22 -4.10 -9.97 0.92
N SER A 23 -5.18 -10.52 0.38
CA SER A 23 -6.08 -9.80 -0.54
C SER A 23 -7.08 -8.87 0.17
N GLU A 24 -7.56 -9.25 1.35
CA GLU A 24 -8.50 -8.44 2.15
C GLU A 24 -7.81 -7.28 2.90
N PRO A 25 -8.54 -6.20 3.26
CA PRO A 25 -7.98 -5.03 3.94
C PRO A 25 -7.69 -5.31 5.42
N LEU A 26 -6.54 -5.94 5.70
CA LEU A 26 -6.07 -6.31 7.03
C LEU A 26 -4.88 -5.46 7.48
N LEU A 27 -4.71 -5.34 8.79
CA LEU A 27 -3.56 -4.72 9.43
C LEU A 27 -3.04 -5.67 10.51
N VAL A 28 -1.81 -6.14 10.37
CA VAL A 28 -1.13 -6.93 11.41
C VAL A 28 -0.21 -6.00 12.20
N LEU A 29 -0.28 -6.07 13.52
CA LEU A 29 0.70 -5.43 14.39
C LEU A 29 1.83 -6.42 14.67
N VAL A 30 3.06 -5.93 14.64
CA VAL A 30 4.24 -6.77 14.86
C VAL A 30 5.19 -6.08 15.83
N ASP A 31 5.79 -6.86 16.72
CA ASP A 31 6.93 -6.38 17.48
C ASP A 31 8.12 -6.20 16.53
N GLU A 32 8.75 -5.04 16.59
CA GLU A 32 9.96 -4.75 15.84
C GLU A 32 11.13 -4.62 16.80
N SER A 33 12.30 -5.08 16.36
CA SER A 33 13.52 -4.87 17.11
C SER A 33 13.79 -3.38 17.25
N VAL A 34 14.38 -2.98 18.38
CA VAL A 34 14.69 -1.58 18.72
C VAL A 34 15.78 -0.94 17.83
N VAL A 35 16.25 -1.66 16.80
CA VAL A 35 17.18 -1.12 15.81
C VAL A 35 16.47 -0.08 14.95
N SER A 36 17.11 1.07 14.78
CA SER A 36 16.54 2.31 14.25
C SER A 36 16.09 2.30 12.79
N ASN A 37 16.00 1.14 12.13
CA ASN A 37 15.76 1.07 10.69
C ASN A 37 14.30 0.81 10.31
N GLN A 38 13.40 0.43 11.22
CA GLN A 38 12.01 0.13 10.86
C GLN A 38 10.94 0.62 11.88
N ALA A 39 11.24 0.79 13.17
CA ALA A 39 10.29 1.34 14.17
C ALA A 39 10.87 2.42 15.07
N LEU A 40 10.06 3.45 15.38
CA LEU A 40 10.39 4.50 16.35
C LEU A 40 10.15 4.05 17.81
N SER A 41 9.42 2.96 18.04
CA SER A 41 8.99 2.53 19.39
C SER A 41 8.85 1.02 19.57
N GLY A 42 9.52 0.21 18.73
CA GLY A 42 9.49 -1.25 18.82
C GLY A 42 8.17 -1.93 18.44
N LEU A 43 7.19 -1.16 17.93
CA LEU A 43 5.95 -1.68 17.37
C LEU A 43 5.81 -1.21 15.93
N GLY A 44 5.63 -2.16 15.03
CA GLY A 44 5.39 -1.96 13.61
C GLY A 44 3.97 -2.32 13.20
N CYS A 45 3.63 -1.98 11.96
CA CYS A 45 2.43 -2.49 11.31
C CYS A 45 2.76 -3.07 9.93
N ARG A 46 2.02 -4.09 9.54
CA ARG A 46 2.10 -4.80 8.25
C ARG A 46 0.71 -4.79 7.64
N PRO A 47 0.30 -3.68 6.99
CA PRO A 47 -0.97 -3.61 6.30
C PRO A 47 -0.95 -4.51 5.06
N SER A 48 -2.09 -5.06 4.67
CA SER A 48 -2.22 -5.64 3.33
C SER A 48 -2.27 -4.54 2.25
N PRO A 49 -1.97 -4.84 0.98
CA PRO A 49 -2.12 -3.85 -0.10
C PRO A 49 -3.53 -3.28 -0.21
N ALA A 50 -4.56 -4.10 0.03
CA ALA A 50 -5.95 -3.64 0.05
C ALA A 50 -6.22 -2.67 1.20
N TYR A 51 -5.63 -2.90 2.39
CA TYR A 51 -5.74 -1.97 3.51
C TYR A 51 -5.09 -0.63 3.18
N VAL A 52 -3.88 -0.63 2.61
CA VAL A 52 -3.18 0.60 2.21
C VAL A 52 -4.01 1.37 1.19
N THR A 53 -4.55 0.68 0.18
CA THR A 53 -5.40 1.27 -0.85
C THR A 53 -6.65 1.94 -0.26
N MET A 54 -7.36 1.22 0.62
CA MET A 54 -8.52 1.74 1.34
C MET A 54 -8.15 2.95 2.22
N ALA A 55 -7.03 2.89 2.93
CA ALA A 55 -6.58 3.94 3.83
C ALA A 55 -6.18 5.22 3.07
N LEU A 56 -5.50 5.09 1.93
CA LEU A 56 -5.16 6.21 1.04
C LEU A 56 -6.42 6.85 0.45
N ASN A 57 -7.38 6.03 0.00
CA ASN A 57 -8.66 6.54 -0.50
C ASN A 57 -9.40 7.35 0.58
N ARG A 58 -9.53 6.80 1.79
CA ARG A 58 -10.12 7.50 2.94
C ARG A 58 -9.33 8.71 3.43
N ALA A 59 -8.05 8.83 3.05
CA ALA A 59 -7.22 10.00 3.36
C ALA A 59 -7.41 11.16 2.35
N GLY A 60 -8.22 10.96 1.29
CA GLY A 60 -8.55 12.01 0.32
C GLY A 60 -7.95 11.82 -1.07
N PHE A 61 -7.40 10.64 -1.37
CA PHE A 61 -6.90 10.30 -2.70
C PHE A 61 -7.91 9.44 -3.48
N PRO A 62 -8.78 10.02 -4.32
CA PRO A 62 -9.78 9.27 -5.09
C PRO A 62 -9.18 8.28 -6.09
N HIS A 63 -7.90 8.43 -6.45
CA HIS A 63 -7.20 7.52 -7.35
C HIS A 63 -5.99 6.91 -6.66
N VAL A 64 -5.91 5.58 -6.64
CA VAL A 64 -4.80 4.84 -6.05
C VAL A 64 -4.34 3.75 -7.02
N TYR A 65 -3.04 3.69 -7.25
CA TYR A 65 -2.42 2.81 -8.25
C TYR A 65 -1.23 2.04 -7.65
N ALA A 66 -0.88 0.93 -8.28
CA ALA A 66 0.43 0.29 -8.16
C ALA A 66 1.17 0.31 -9.50
N PRO A 67 2.51 0.27 -9.51
CA PRO A 67 3.27 -0.03 -10.71
C PRO A 67 2.84 -1.38 -11.32
N ARG A 68 2.59 -1.42 -12.63
CA ARG A 68 2.26 -2.66 -13.36
C ARG A 68 3.40 -3.68 -13.27
N ARG A 69 4.64 -3.19 -13.23
CA ARG A 69 5.83 -3.98 -12.96
C ARG A 69 6.43 -3.49 -11.64
N PRO A 70 6.70 -4.38 -10.67
CA PRO A 70 7.35 -3.97 -9.43
C PRO A 70 8.73 -3.37 -9.73
N PRO A 71 9.27 -2.52 -8.82
CA PRO A 71 10.64 -2.06 -8.90
C PRO A 71 11.64 -3.22 -9.10
N ASP A 72 12.73 -2.96 -9.82
CA ASP A 72 13.83 -3.91 -10.00
C ASP A 72 14.69 -3.98 -8.72
N HIS A 73 14.10 -4.50 -7.65
CA HIS A 73 14.76 -4.69 -6.37
C HIS A 73 14.20 -5.93 -5.65
N PRO A 74 15.03 -6.72 -4.95
CA PRO A 74 14.59 -8.01 -4.44
C PRO A 74 13.50 -7.95 -3.37
N GLU A 75 13.34 -6.85 -2.63
CA GLU A 75 12.24 -6.66 -1.67
C GLU A 75 10.86 -6.45 -2.32
N PHE A 76 10.81 -6.27 -3.64
CA PHE A 76 9.56 -6.11 -4.41
C PHE A 76 9.29 -7.32 -5.32
N ARG A 77 10.14 -8.35 -5.26
CA ARG A 77 10.04 -9.56 -6.08
C ARG A 77 9.74 -10.76 -5.20
N PHE A 78 8.46 -11.13 -5.14
CA PHE A 78 7.99 -12.26 -4.39
C PHE A 78 6.69 -12.80 -4.98
N GLU A 79 6.41 -14.06 -4.70
CA GLU A 79 5.16 -14.72 -5.06
C GLU A 79 4.09 -14.41 -4.01
N TRP A 80 2.88 -14.00 -4.41
CA TRP A 80 1.75 -13.84 -3.49
C TRP A 80 1.16 -15.20 -3.13
N ARG A 81 0.97 -15.46 -1.83
CA ARG A 81 0.49 -16.74 -1.28
C ARG A 81 -0.75 -16.61 -0.41
N ASN A 82 -1.16 -15.37 -0.10
CA ASN A 82 -2.31 -15.07 0.75
C ASN A 82 -2.22 -15.75 2.14
N ASP A 83 -1.03 -15.70 2.75
CA ASP A 83 -0.65 -16.42 3.97
C ASP A 83 -0.36 -15.50 5.17
N LEU A 84 -0.66 -14.20 5.06
CA LEU A 84 -0.35 -13.14 6.02
C LEU A 84 1.15 -12.93 6.28
N ALA A 85 2.03 -13.61 5.55
CA ALA A 85 3.47 -13.41 5.68
C ALA A 85 3.82 -11.97 5.30
N HIS A 86 4.75 -11.37 6.03
CA HIS A 86 5.32 -10.05 5.72
C HIS A 86 6.82 -10.13 5.49
N VAL A 87 7.38 -11.34 5.55
CA VAL A 87 8.75 -11.70 5.21
C VAL A 87 8.73 -12.93 4.32
N ARG A 88 9.53 -12.92 3.26
CA ARG A 88 9.75 -14.10 2.39
C ARG A 88 11.22 -14.15 2.01
N GLU A 89 11.83 -15.33 2.13
CA GLU A 89 13.26 -15.54 1.85
C GLU A 89 14.17 -14.56 2.63
N GLY A 90 13.80 -14.27 3.89
CA GLY A 90 14.55 -13.35 4.76
C GLY A 90 14.41 -11.86 4.41
N ARG A 91 13.48 -11.48 3.53
CA ARG A 91 13.25 -10.09 3.10
C ARG A 91 11.84 -9.64 3.40
N ASN A 92 11.69 -8.38 3.79
CA ASN A 92 10.38 -7.76 3.98
C ASN A 92 9.66 -7.67 2.63
N LEU A 93 8.35 -7.94 2.64
CA LEU A 93 7.51 -7.73 1.48
C LEU A 93 7.19 -6.23 1.37
N ARG A 94 7.61 -5.58 0.29
CA ARG A 94 7.35 -4.14 0.08
C ARG A 94 6.46 -3.91 -1.13
N CYS A 95 5.66 -2.85 -1.07
CA CYS A 95 4.86 -2.37 -2.20
C CYS A 95 4.98 -0.86 -2.35
N VAL A 96 4.86 -0.40 -3.60
CA VAL A 96 4.77 1.01 -3.96
C VAL A 96 3.35 1.33 -4.37
N PHE A 97 2.83 2.43 -3.85
CA PHE A 97 1.51 2.96 -4.13
C PHE A 97 1.66 4.39 -4.66
N VAL A 98 0.90 4.71 -5.69
CA VAL A 98 0.74 6.08 -6.20
C VAL A 98 -0.68 6.52 -5.88
N ALA A 99 -0.82 7.46 -4.96
CA ALA A 99 -2.11 8.05 -4.59
C ALA A 99 -2.22 9.45 -5.20
N SER A 100 -3.32 9.76 -5.88
CA SER A 100 -3.49 11.02 -6.62
C SER A 100 -4.88 11.61 -6.42
N ARG A 101 -4.93 12.94 -6.37
CA ARG A 101 -6.18 13.72 -6.36
C ARG A 101 -6.82 13.82 -7.74
N SER A 102 -6.05 13.58 -8.80
CA SER A 102 -6.51 13.58 -10.19
C SER A 102 -6.18 12.26 -10.86
N GLU A 103 -7.01 11.86 -11.83
CA GLU A 103 -6.78 10.64 -12.59
C GLU A 103 -5.41 10.69 -13.31
N LEU A 104 -4.63 9.62 -13.16
CA LEU A 104 -3.38 9.44 -13.88
C LEU A 104 -3.59 8.51 -15.07
N ARG A 105 -3.20 8.96 -16.26
CA ARG A 105 -3.20 8.17 -17.49
C ARG A 105 -1.78 7.73 -17.81
N ALA A 106 -1.39 6.58 -17.25
CA ALA A 106 -0.08 5.99 -17.48
C ALA A 106 -0.22 4.47 -17.61
N ASP A 107 0.21 3.92 -18.76
CA ASP A 107 0.13 2.48 -19.03
C ASP A 107 1.01 1.64 -18.08
N THR A 108 1.96 2.29 -17.42
CA THR A 108 2.84 1.71 -16.40
C THR A 108 2.19 1.55 -15.03
N LEU A 109 0.96 2.05 -14.83
CA LEU A 109 0.20 1.97 -13.58
C LEU A 109 -1.05 1.10 -13.72
N THR A 110 -1.42 0.42 -12.64
CA THR A 110 -2.65 -0.35 -12.51
C THR A 110 -3.50 0.26 -11.40
N SER A 111 -4.77 0.58 -11.68
CA SER A 111 -5.71 1.07 -10.65
C SER A 111 -5.99 -0.02 -9.62
N LEU A 112 -5.90 0.33 -8.34
CA LEU A 112 -6.17 -0.57 -7.21
C LEU A 112 -7.58 -0.40 -6.64
N LEU A 113 -8.26 0.69 -6.97
CA LEU A 113 -9.67 0.87 -6.64
C LEU A 113 -10.50 0.23 -7.76
N SER A 114 -11.35 -0.73 -7.40
CA SER A 114 -12.39 -1.20 -8.30
C SER A 114 -13.46 -0.12 -8.40
N VAL A 115 -13.92 0.16 -9.62
CA VAL A 115 -15.19 0.85 -9.80
C VAL A 115 -16.24 -0.17 -9.37
N ALA A 116 -16.76 -0.06 -8.14
CA ALA A 116 -18.01 -0.72 -7.81
C ALA A 116 -19.00 -0.29 -8.90
N ALA A 117 -19.54 -1.25 -9.65
CA ALA A 117 -20.62 -0.97 -10.59
C ALA A 117 -21.68 -0.19 -9.81
N ARG A 118 -21.85 1.10 -10.13
CA ARG A 118 -23.00 1.85 -9.66
C ARG A 118 -24.21 1.09 -10.19
N GLU A 119 -24.92 0.37 -9.34
CA GLU A 119 -26.25 -0.08 -9.69
C GLU A 119 -27.05 1.18 -10.06
N PRO A 120 -27.71 1.22 -11.23
CA PRO A 120 -28.56 2.35 -11.56
C PRO A 120 -29.69 2.39 -10.52
N ASP A 121 -29.91 3.57 -9.94
CA ASP A 121 -31.05 3.87 -9.06
C ASP A 121 -32.32 3.31 -9.72
N ARG A 122 -33.03 2.45 -8.97
CA ARG A 122 -34.38 1.99 -9.31
C ARG A 122 -35.41 3.02 -8.88
#